data_AF-A0A1C5QBB7-F1
#
_entry.id   AF-A0A1C5QBB7-F1
#
_cell.length_a   1.000
_cell.length_b   1.000
_cell.length_c   1.000
_cell.angle_alpha   90.00
_cell.angle_beta   90.00
_cell.angle_gamma   90.00
#
_symmetry.space_group_name_H-M   'P 1'
#
loop_
_entity.id
_entity.type
_entity.pdbx_description
1 polymer ?
#
loop_
_entity_poly.entity_id
_entity_poly.type
_entity_poly.pdbx_seq_one_letter_code
_entity_poly.pdbx_strand_id
1 'polypeptide(L)'
;MKVETWCSEHGITKANYYRLKRVRKACLEVYNPEPAFVELPQPTEKALPQEDSSLKPTAILRNSRGLALEIYNPVSKDMLQCILEVLSNAE
;
A
#
# COMPACT_ATOMS: atom_id res chain seq x y z
N MET A 1 -30.59 3.66 27.90
CA MET A 1 -31.50 4.12 26.83
C MET A 1 -32.67 3.14 26.70
N LYS A 2 -33.92 3.61 26.66
CA LYS A 2 -35.10 2.73 26.52
C LYS A 2 -35.28 2.33 25.05
N VAL A 3 -35.78 1.11 24.81
CA VAL A 3 -35.99 0.58 23.44
C VAL A 3 -36.97 1.44 22.66
N GLU A 4 -38.02 1.96 23.30
CA GLU A 4 -38.98 2.86 22.64
C GLU A 4 -38.30 4.14 22.12
N THR A 5 -37.42 4.75 22.91
CA THR A 5 -36.70 5.97 22.51
C THR A 5 -35.80 5.71 21.31
N TRP A 6 -35.05 4.60 21.32
CA TRP A 6 -34.19 4.20 20.19
C TRP A 6 -35.00 3.91 18.92
N CYS A 7 -36.15 3.22 19.08
CA CYS A 7 -37.04 2.94 17.97
C CYS A 7 -37.59 4.22 17.33
N SER A 8 -37.99 5.21 18.14
CA SER A 8 -38.47 6.51 17.66
C SER A 8 -37.37 7.32 16.95
N GLU A 9 -36.17 7.37 17.52
CA GLU A 9 -35.03 8.08 16.92
C GLU A 9 -34.60 7.49 15.56
N HIS A 10 -34.66 6.16 15.43
CA HIS A 10 -34.27 5.47 14.20
C HIS A 10 -35.45 5.17 13.26
N GLY A 11 -36.67 5.60 13.59
CA GLY A 11 -37.85 5.39 12.76
C GLY A 11 -38.20 3.93 12.51
N ILE A 12 -37.89 3.03 13.46
CA ILE A 12 -38.17 1.59 13.33
C ILE A 12 -39.16 1.07 14.37
N THR A 13 -39.76 -0.08 14.07
CA THR A 13 -40.63 -0.77 15.02
C THR A 13 -39.84 -1.54 16.08
N LYS A 14 -40.46 -1.75 17.24
CA LYS A 14 -39.91 -2.58 18.33
C LYS A 14 -39.58 -3.99 17.87
N ALA A 15 -40.37 -4.56 16.95
CA ALA A 15 -40.10 -5.87 16.36
C ALA A 15 -38.79 -5.86 15.53
N ASN A 16 -38.58 -4.83 14.71
CA ASN A 16 -37.36 -4.68 13.92
C ASN A 16 -36.13 -4.49 14.80
N TYR A 17 -36.25 -3.79 15.93
CA TYR A 17 -35.17 -3.68 16.92
C TYR A 17 -34.70 -5.06 17.42
N TYR A 18 -35.63 -5.95 17.79
CA TYR A 18 -35.25 -7.29 18.25
C TYR A 18 -34.66 -8.17 17.14
N ARG A 19 -35.11 -7.99 15.88
CA ARG A 19 -34.51 -8.66 14.72
C ARG A 19 -33.06 -8.20 14.51
N LEU A 20 -32.82 -6.89 14.49
CA LEU A 20 -31.48 -6.31 14.38
C LEU A 20 -30.56 -6.75 15.52
N LYS A 21 -31.10 -6.84 16.75
CA LYS A 21 -30.35 -7.33 17.90
C LYS A 21 -29.86 -8.78 17.70
N ARG A 22 -30.69 -9.64 17.11
CA ARG A 22 -30.31 -11.03 16.78
C ARG A 22 -29.28 -11.10 15.66
N VAL A 23 -29.46 -10.30 14.61
CA VAL A 23 -28.49 -10.20 13.51
C VAL A 23 -27.13 -9.74 14.04
N ARG A 24 -27.10 -8.68 14.86
CA ARG A 24 -25.87 -8.20 15.49
C ARG A 24 -25.19 -9.29 16.31
N LYS A 25 -25.96 -10.05 17.10
CA LYS A 25 -25.41 -11.17 17.87
C LYS A 25 -24.77 -12.20 16.93
N ALA A 26 -25.49 -12.66 15.90
CA ALA A 26 -24.95 -13.63 14.94
C ALA A 26 -23.70 -13.11 14.21
N CYS A 27 -23.68 -11.83 13.81
CA CYS A 27 -22.50 -11.21 13.22
C CYS A 27 -21.31 -11.22 14.19
N LEU A 28 -21.52 -10.94 15.47
CA LEU A 28 -20.45 -10.92 16.47
C LEU A 28 -19.89 -12.32 16.78
N GLU A 29 -20.73 -13.37 16.74
CA GLU A 29 -20.25 -14.76 16.92
C GLU A 29 -19.35 -15.21 15.75
N VAL A 30 -19.62 -14.72 14.54
CA VAL A 30 -18.82 -15.01 13.33
C VAL A 30 -17.67 -14.02 13.16
N TYR A 31 -17.72 -12.87 13.85
CA TYR A 31 -16.72 -11.82 13.74
C TYR A 31 -15.42 -12.29 14.40
N ASN A 32 -14.45 -12.65 13.57
CA ASN A 32 -13.07 -12.81 13.98
C ASN A 32 -12.37 -11.47 13.76
N PRO A 33 -12.18 -10.62 14.79
CA PRO A 33 -11.35 -9.44 14.65
C PRO A 33 -9.92 -9.91 14.41
N GLU A 34 -9.48 -9.97 13.16
CA GLU A 34 -8.05 -9.82 12.92
C GLU A 34 -7.63 -8.50 13.59
N PRO A 35 -6.56 -8.50 14.38
CA PRO A 35 -6.15 -7.28 15.06
C PRO A 35 -5.92 -6.20 14.02
N ALA A 36 -6.72 -5.12 14.07
CA ALA A 36 -6.58 -3.96 13.18
C ALA A 36 -5.20 -3.30 13.31
N PHE A 37 -4.45 -3.65 14.36
CA PHE A 37 -3.08 -3.26 14.58
C PHE A 37 -2.26 -4.49 14.96
N VAL A 38 -1.43 -4.95 14.02
CA VAL A 38 -0.33 -5.86 14.30
C VAL A 38 0.88 -5.00 14.59
N GLU A 39 1.36 -5.00 15.85
CA GLU A 39 2.67 -4.43 16.16
C GLU A 39 3.72 -5.24 15.41
N LEU A 40 4.16 -4.71 14.28
CA LEU A 40 5.35 -5.23 13.61
C LEU A 40 6.53 -4.97 14.55
N PRO A 41 7.39 -5.98 14.80
CA PRO A 41 8.61 -5.73 15.55
C PRO A 41 9.34 -4.58 14.89
N GLN A 42 9.77 -3.60 15.71
CA GLN A 42 10.56 -2.47 15.24
C GLN A 42 11.66 -3.06 14.35
N PRO A 43 11.78 -2.62 13.08
CA PRO A 43 12.88 -3.07 12.25
C PRO A 43 14.12 -2.83 13.09
N THR A 44 14.79 -3.92 13.49
CA THR A 44 16.13 -3.80 14.01
C THR A 44 16.82 -2.96 12.95
N GLU A 45 17.41 -1.84 13.35
CA GLU A 45 18.38 -1.13 12.53
C GLU A 45 19.52 -2.13 12.25
N LYS A 46 19.27 -3.13 11.42
CA LYS A 46 20.25 -3.57 10.46
C LYS A 46 20.52 -2.28 9.74
N ALA A 47 21.64 -1.67 10.10
CA ALA A 47 22.23 -0.57 9.40
C ALA A 47 21.78 -0.69 7.96
N LEU A 48 20.84 0.18 7.56
CA LEU A 48 20.69 0.47 6.14
C LEU A 48 22.13 0.63 5.68
N PRO A 49 22.59 -0.07 4.64
CA PRO A 49 23.89 0.25 4.07
C PRO A 49 23.81 1.75 3.90
N GLN A 50 24.60 2.46 4.70
CA GLN A 50 24.77 3.88 4.62
C GLN A 50 24.84 4.12 3.13
N GLU A 51 23.85 4.81 2.55
CA GLU A 51 23.83 5.02 1.12
C GLU A 51 25.11 5.79 0.86
N ASP A 52 26.15 5.04 0.49
CA ASP A 52 27.38 5.58 0.00
C ASP A 52 26.90 6.31 -1.23
N SER A 53 26.75 7.63 -1.09
CA SER A 53 26.60 8.61 -2.14
C SER A 53 27.79 8.57 -3.15
N SER A 54 28.54 7.46 -3.16
CA SER A 54 29.65 7.07 -4.01
C SER A 54 29.29 5.86 -4.90
N LEU A 55 28.00 5.54 -5.11
CA LEU A 55 27.63 4.61 -6.18
C LEU A 55 28.06 5.23 -7.51
N LYS A 56 29.20 4.78 -8.04
CA LYS A 56 29.67 5.14 -9.38
C LYS A 56 28.80 4.40 -10.39
N PRO A 57 28.31 5.06 -11.44
CA PRO A 57 27.55 4.38 -12.47
C PRO A 57 28.41 3.28 -13.11
N THR A 58 27.80 2.13 -13.37
CA THR A 58 28.44 1.00 -14.05
C THR A 58 28.70 1.34 -15.52
N ALA A 59 27.82 2.14 -16.14
CA ALA A 59 27.99 2.64 -17.49
C ALA A 59 27.32 4.00 -17.65
N ILE A 60 27.86 4.84 -18.55
CA ILE A 60 27.29 6.12 -18.93
C ILE A 60 27.19 6.16 -20.45
N LEU A 61 25.98 6.32 -20.99
CA LEU A 61 25.74 6.51 -22.42
C LEU A 61 25.48 7.99 -22.71
N ARG A 62 26.19 8.58 -23.67
CA ARG A 62 26.04 9.99 -24.06
C ARG A 62 25.60 10.13 -25.51
N ASN A 63 24.63 11.01 -25.77
CA ASN A 63 24.18 11.39 -27.11
C ASN A 63 24.84 12.72 -27.55
N SER A 64 24.98 12.96 -28.85
CA SER A 64 25.42 14.22 -29.45
C SER A 64 24.55 15.42 -29.03
N ARG A 65 23.29 15.18 -28.65
CA ARG A 65 22.35 16.18 -28.12
C ARG A 65 22.56 16.55 -26.65
N GLY A 66 23.59 16.02 -25.99
CA GLY A 66 23.90 16.32 -24.59
C GLY A 66 23.11 15.52 -23.56
N LEU A 67 22.29 14.55 -23.98
CA LEU A 67 21.63 13.61 -23.08
C LEU A 67 22.64 12.57 -22.56
N ALA A 68 22.57 12.28 -21.27
CA ALA A 68 23.38 11.24 -20.61
C ALA A 68 22.47 10.27 -19.86
N LEU A 69 22.67 8.97 -20.06
CA LEU A 69 21.98 7.90 -19.32
C LEU A 69 23.01 7.20 -18.43
N GLU A 70 22.82 7.32 -17.12
CA GLU A 70 23.68 6.72 -16.09
C GLU A 70 23.04 5.42 -15.58
N ILE A 71 23.75 4.30 -15.75
CA ILE A 71 23.25 2.95 -15.43
C ILE A 71 23.90 2.49 -14.12
N TYR A 72 23.07 2.14 -13.14
CA TYR A 72 23.50 1.62 -11.84
C TYR A 72 23.14 0.12 -11.70
N ASN A 73 23.92 -0.64 -10.94
CA ASN A 73 23.59 -2.03 -10.64
C ASN A 73 22.50 -2.07 -9.53
N PRO A 74 21.41 -2.88 -9.62
CA PRO A 74 21.10 -3.89 -10.63
C PRO A 74 19.92 -3.50 -11.52
N VAL A 75 20.12 -2.61 -12.50
CA VAL A 75 19.09 -2.39 -13.52
C VAL A 75 18.88 -3.69 -14.33
N SER A 76 17.63 -4.12 -14.47
CA SER A 76 17.28 -5.31 -15.25
C SER A 76 17.39 -5.05 -16.77
N LYS A 77 17.59 -6.12 -17.54
CA LYS A 77 17.62 -6.06 -19.01
C LYS A 77 16.34 -5.44 -19.58
N ASP A 78 15.18 -5.82 -19.06
CA ASP A 78 13.88 -5.36 -19.55
C ASP A 78 13.70 -3.85 -19.33
N MET A 79 14.17 -3.33 -18.19
CA MET A 79 14.14 -1.89 -17.90
C MET A 79 15.07 -1.10 -18.83
N LEU A 80 16.28 -1.60 -19.10
CA LEU A 80 17.19 -0.97 -20.06
C LEU A 80 16.58 -0.96 -21.47
N GLN A 81 15.97 -2.07 -21.88
CA GLN A 81 15.33 -2.17 -23.19
C GLN A 81 14.19 -1.16 -23.34
N CYS A 82 13.28 -1.08 -22.36
CA CYS A 82 12.19 -0.10 -22.38
C CYS A 82 12.70 1.35 -22.49
N ILE A 83 13.74 1.70 -21.73
CA ILE A 83 14.31 3.06 -21.76
C ILE A 83 14.93 3.35 -23.13
N LEU A 84 15.70 2.41 -23.68
CA LEU A 84 16.33 2.57 -24.99
C LEU A 84 15.30 2.66 -26.12
N GLU A 85 14.22 1.88 -26.06
CA GLU A 85 13.11 1.97 -27.01
C GLU A 85 12.43 3.34 -26.97
N VAL A 86 12.12 3.87 -25.78
CA VAL A 86 11.55 5.22 -25.65
C VAL A 86 12.51 6.28 -26.22
N LEU A 87 13.81 6.17 -25.90
CA LEU A 87 14.81 7.12 -26.42
C LEU A 87 14.97 7.03 -27.94
N SER A 88 14.79 5.85 -28.54
CA SER A 88 14.80 5.67 -29.99
C SER A 88 13.56 6.22 -30.69
N ASN A 89 12.40 6.23 -30.01
CA ASN A 89 11.15 6.79 -30.53
C ASN A 89 11.00 8.29 -30.26
N ALA A 90 11.84 8.87 -29.40
CA ALA A 90 11.89 10.30 -29.11
C ALA A 90 12.71 11.10 -30.16
N GLU A 91 12.95 10.52 -31.34
CA GLU A 91 13.57 11.18 -32.49
C GLU A 91 12.54 11.89 -33.36
#